data_AF-A0A9E5FH58-F1
#
_entry.id   AF-A0A9E5FH58-F1
#
_cell.length_a   1.000
_cell.length_b   1.000
_cell.length_c   1.000
_cell.angle_alpha   90.00
_cell.angle_beta   90.00
_cell.angle_gamma   90.00
#
_symmetry.space_group_name_H-M   'P 1'
#
loop_
_entity.id
_entity.type
_entity.pdbx_description
1 polymer ?
#
loop_
_entity_poly.entity_id
_entity_poly.type
_entity_poly.pdbx_seq_one_letter_code
_entity_poly.pdbx_strand_id
1 'polypeptide(L)'
;GHAAERALAIQLLRLGESLQAAAADFRPHLLTAYLWDLAKAYSAFFQACPVLKASDEPTRASRLVLCDLVSRTLKVVLTILGIRVVERM
;
A
#
# COMPACT_ATOMS: atom_id res chain seq x y z
N GLY A 1 -9.72 -5.08 -14.34
CA GLY A 1 -9.51 -4.90 -12.90
C GLY A 1 -10.59 -4.01 -12.33
N HIS A 2 -11.01 -4.28 -11.10
CA HIS A 2 -11.98 -3.48 -10.34
C HIS A 2 -11.44 -2.07 -10.08
N ALA A 3 -12.31 -1.06 -9.96
CA ALA A 3 -11.87 0.33 -9.76
C ALA A 3 -11.00 0.50 -8.49
N ALA A 4 -11.32 -0.23 -7.42
CA ALA A 4 -10.55 -0.24 -6.18
C ALA A 4 -9.14 -0.86 -6.34
N GLU A 5 -8.97 -1.89 -7.17
CA GLU A 5 -7.65 -2.46 -7.50
C GLU A 5 -6.77 -1.40 -8.18
N ARG A 6 -7.34 -0.68 -9.15
CA ARG A 6 -6.64 0.38 -9.87
C ARG A 6 -6.27 1.54 -8.94
N ALA A 7 -7.19 1.96 -8.07
CA ALA A 7 -6.94 3.03 -7.11
C ALA A 7 -5.79 2.67 -6.15
N LEU A 8 -5.78 1.43 -5.63
CA LEU A 8 -4.69 0.94 -4.79
C LEU A 8 -3.36 0.88 -5.54
N ALA A 9 -3.36 0.35 -6.78
CA ALA A 9 -2.16 0.28 -7.61
C ALA A 9 -1.57 1.67 -7.88
N ILE A 10 -2.41 2.67 -8.14
CA ILE A 10 -1.96 4.06 -8.30
C ILE A 10 -1.31 4.55 -7.00
N GLN A 11 -1.92 4.34 -5.82
CA GLN A 11 -1.29 4.76 -4.56
C GLN A 11 0.04 4.06 -4.30
N LEU A 12 0.20 2.78 -4.67
CA LEU A 12 1.48 2.08 -4.55
C LEU A 12 2.57 2.71 -5.42
N LEU A 13 2.24 3.11 -6.65
CA LEU A 13 3.18 3.79 -7.55
C LEU A 13 3.62 5.18 -7.04
N ARG A 14 2.82 5.81 -6.16
CA ARG A 14 3.13 7.12 -5.57
C ARG A 14 4.18 7.10 -4.45
N LEU A 15 4.72 5.92 -4.12
CA LEU A 15 5.81 5.83 -3.13
C LEU A 15 7.02 6.66 -3.56
N GLY A 16 7.42 6.58 -4.83
CA GLY A 16 8.61 7.26 -5.35
C GLY A 16 8.50 8.79 -5.24
N GLU A 17 7.38 9.37 -5.66
CA GLU A 17 7.12 10.82 -5.53
C GLU A 17 7.08 11.25 -4.06
N SER A 18 6.50 10.42 -3.17
CA SER A 18 6.39 10.73 -1.75
C SER A 18 7.75 10.73 -1.07
N LEU A 19 8.63 9.78 -1.44
CA LEU A 19 10.02 9.73 -0.96
C LEU A 19 10.82 10.94 -1.44
N GLN A 20 10.70 11.30 -2.72
CA GLN A 20 11.40 12.47 -3.28
C GLN A 20 10.94 13.76 -2.61
N ALA A 21 9.62 13.95 -2.44
CA ALA A 21 9.08 15.14 -1.79
C ALA A 21 9.50 15.24 -0.31
N ALA A 22 9.48 14.12 0.42
CA ALA A 22 9.94 14.08 1.81
C ALA A 22 11.44 14.39 1.93
N ALA A 23 12.26 13.88 1.02
CA ALA A 23 13.70 14.07 1.03
C ALA A 23 14.12 15.49 0.60
N ALA A 24 13.44 16.10 -0.38
CA ALA A 24 13.79 17.42 -0.90
C ALA A 24 13.75 18.51 0.18
N ASP A 25 12.73 18.48 1.04
CA ASP A 25 12.50 19.52 2.07
C ASP A 25 12.73 19.02 3.50
N PHE A 26 13.28 17.82 3.70
CA PHE A 26 13.41 17.17 5.02
C PHE A 26 12.07 17.08 5.77
N ARG A 27 11.01 16.67 5.09
CA ARG A 27 9.61 16.63 5.58
C ARG A 27 9.11 15.20 5.76
N PRO A 28 9.48 14.48 6.84
CA PRO A 28 9.07 13.08 7.06
C PRO A 28 7.56 12.90 7.23
N HIS A 29 6.82 13.94 7.64
CA HIS A 29 5.37 13.89 7.76
C HIS A 29 4.66 13.60 6.43
N LEU A 30 5.28 13.91 5.28
CA LEU A 30 4.75 13.56 3.97
C LEU A 30 4.65 12.04 3.78
N LEU A 31 5.60 11.28 4.34
CA LEU A 31 5.56 9.81 4.31
C LEU A 31 4.43 9.26 5.18
N THR A 32 4.15 9.90 6.31
CA THR A 32 3.00 9.50 7.15
C THR A 32 1.67 9.79 6.49
N ALA A 33 1.55 10.92 5.77
CA ALA A 33 0.37 11.26 4.99
C ALA A 33 0.18 10.27 3.83
N TYR A 34 1.27 9.92 3.13
CA TYR A 34 1.26 8.86 2.12
C TYR A 34 0.78 7.52 2.67
N LEU A 35 1.30 7.07 3.81
CA LEU A 35 0.87 5.82 4.43
C LEU A 35 -0.61 5.83 4.82
N TRP A 36 -1.12 6.97 5.28
CA TRP A 36 -2.54 7.14 5.57
C TRP A 36 -3.41 6.97 4.31
N ASP A 37 -3.01 7.59 3.20
CA ASP A 37 -3.71 7.46 1.92
C ASP A 37 -3.64 6.05 1.35
N LEU A 38 -2.48 5.40 1.45
CA LEU A 38 -2.30 4.00 1.06
C LEU A 38 -3.19 3.07 1.90
N ALA A 39 -3.24 3.25 3.22
CA ALA A 39 -4.06 2.45 4.12
C ALA A 39 -5.56 2.60 3.81
N LYS A 40 -6.03 3.82 3.52
CA LYS A 40 -7.42 4.07 3.08
C LYS A 40 -7.73 3.34 1.77
N ALA A 41 -6.86 3.44 0.78
CA ALA A 41 -7.05 2.75 -0.50
C ALA A 41 -7.03 1.22 -0.33
N TYR A 42 -6.15 0.70 0.53
CA TYR A 42 -6.11 -0.73 0.85
C TYR A 42 -7.38 -1.20 1.54
N SER A 43 -7.90 -0.46 2.53
CA SER A 43 -9.15 -0.80 3.20
C SER A 43 -10.33 -0.86 2.21
N ALA A 44 -10.43 0.12 1.30
CA ALA A 44 -11.46 0.13 0.27
C ALA A 44 -11.32 -1.05 -0.71
N PHE A 45 -10.10 -1.37 -1.13
CA PHE A 45 -9.81 -2.56 -1.95
C PHE A 45 -10.21 -3.85 -1.22
N PHE A 46 -9.79 -4.04 0.02
CA PHE A 46 -10.01 -5.27 0.77
C PHE A 46 -11.51 -5.52 1.04
N GLN A 47 -12.29 -4.45 1.22
CA GLN A 47 -13.75 -4.53 1.36
C GLN A 47 -14.44 -4.86 0.03
N ALA A 48 -14.04 -4.20 -1.06
CA ALA A 48 -14.72 -4.33 -2.36
C ALA A 48 -14.27 -5.55 -3.17
N CYS A 49 -13.09 -6.11 -2.92
CA CYS A 49 -12.48 -7.15 -3.74
C CYS A 49 -12.13 -8.37 -2.89
N PRO A 50 -12.94 -9.45 -2.93
CA PRO A 50 -12.64 -10.68 -2.21
C PRO A 50 -11.29 -11.26 -2.66
N VAL A 51 -10.30 -11.28 -1.77
CA VAL A 51 -8.95 -11.77 -2.10
C VAL A 51 -8.93 -13.30 -2.12
N LEU A 52 -9.18 -13.93 -0.97
CA LEU A 52 -9.10 -15.40 -0.83
C LEU A 52 -10.27 -16.13 -1.50
N LYS A 53 -11.42 -15.47 -1.61
CA LYS A 53 -12.65 -15.99 -2.23
C LYS A 53 -12.85 -15.48 -3.66
N ALA A 54 -11.78 -15.08 -4.34
CA ALA A 54 -11.87 -14.68 -5.74
C ALA A 54 -12.41 -15.82 -6.61
N SER A 55 -13.10 -15.46 -7.71
CA SER A 55 -13.79 -16.39 -8.62
C SER A 55 -12.86 -17.37 -9.33
N ASP A 56 -11.61 -16.97 -9.55
CA ASP A 56 -10.64 -17.68 -10.37
C ASP A 56 -9.21 -17.47 -9.85
N GLU A 57 -8.33 -18.43 -10.17
CA GLU A 57 -6.94 -18.43 -9.70
C GLU A 57 -6.14 -17.20 -10.16
N PRO A 58 -6.21 -16.76 -11.44
CA PRO A 58 -5.50 -15.57 -11.89
C PRO A 58 -5.87 -14.31 -11.11
N THR A 59 -7.17 -14.10 -10.86
CA THR A 59 -7.65 -12.96 -10.07
C THR A 59 -7.19 -13.06 -8.62
N ARG A 60 -7.24 -14.25 -8.01
CA ARG A 60 -6.73 -14.47 -6.65
C ARG A 60 -5.25 -14.13 -6.54
N ALA A 61 -4.43 -14.66 -7.46
CA ALA A 61 -2.99 -14.44 -7.49
C ALA A 61 -2.66 -12.95 -7.65
N SER A 62 -3.32 -12.25 -8.57
CA SER A 62 -3.16 -10.80 -8.76
C SER A 62 -3.47 -10.00 -7.49
N ARG A 63 -4.57 -10.30 -6.81
CA ARG A 63 -4.97 -9.64 -5.56
C ARG A 63 -4.00 -9.92 -4.41
N LEU A 64 -3.47 -11.14 -4.32
CA LEU A 64 -2.45 -11.49 -3.33
C LEU A 64 -1.16 -10.69 -3.55
N VAL A 65 -0.75 -10.48 -4.80
CA VAL A 65 0.40 -9.62 -5.13
C VAL A 65 0.16 -8.18 -4.68
N LEU A 66 -1.05 -7.64 -4.86
CA LEU A 66 -1.38 -6.30 -4.34
C LEU A 66 -1.27 -6.24 -2.80
N CYS A 67 -1.78 -7.25 -2.09
CA CYS A 67 -1.63 -7.33 -0.63
C CYS A 67 -0.17 -7.39 -0.18
N ASP A 68 0.64 -8.22 -0.83
CA ASP A 68 2.08 -8.33 -0.54
C ASP A 68 2.81 -7.00 -0.82
N LEU A 69 2.48 -6.33 -1.92
CA LEU A 69 3.10 -5.04 -2.27
C LEU A 69 2.75 -3.92 -1.27
N VAL A 70 1.52 -3.92 -0.73
CA VAL A 70 1.13 -3.02 0.38
C VAL A 70 1.95 -3.32 1.62
N SER A 71 2.07 -4.59 2.01
CA SER A 71 2.87 -5.02 3.17
C SER A 71 4.32 -4.56 3.06
N ARG A 72 4.96 -4.81 1.91
CA ARG A 72 6.35 -4.38 1.65
C ARG A 72 6.50 -2.86 1.69
N THR A 73 5.56 -2.13 1.09
CA THR A 73 5.57 -0.66 1.10
C THR A 73 5.46 -0.11 2.52
N LEU A 74 4.53 -0.63 3.33
CA LEU A 74 4.40 -0.26 4.74
C LEU A 74 5.69 -0.51 5.49
N LYS A 75 6.29 -1.69 5.34
CA LYS A 75 7.55 -2.05 6.00
C LYS A 75 8.69 -1.11 5.61
N VAL A 76 8.84 -0.78 4.33
CA VAL A 76 9.87 0.16 3.85
C VAL A 76 9.68 1.54 4.46
N VAL A 77 8.50 2.13 4.35
CA VAL A 77 8.27 3.50 4.82
C VAL A 77 8.36 3.60 6.34
N LEU A 78 7.81 2.64 7.08
CA LEU A 78 7.93 2.61 8.54
C LEU A 78 9.38 2.43 8.99
N THR A 79 10.16 1.61 8.28
CA THR A 79 11.60 1.47 8.56
C THR A 79 12.35 2.79 8.34
N ILE A 80 12.04 3.53 7.26
CA ILE A 80 12.61 4.86 7.01
C ILE A 80 12.26 5.84 8.13
N LEU A 81 11.05 5.75 8.69
CA LEU A 81 10.60 6.54 9.82
C LEU A 81 11.15 6.07 11.19
N GLY A 82 11.96 5.01 11.23
CA GLY A 82 12.50 4.44 12.46
C GLY A 82 11.48 3.66 13.30
N ILE A 83 10.34 3.29 12.72
CA ILE A 83 9.26 2.56 13.38
C ILE A 83 9.41 1.06 13.09
N ARG A 84 9.54 0.26 14.15
CA ARG A 84 9.61 -1.20 14.03
C ARG A 84 8.23 -1.79 13.72
N VAL A 85 8.20 -2.73 12.80
CA VAL A 85 6.99 -3.46 12.40
C VAL A 85 6.98 -4.86 13.00
N VAL A 86 5.79 -5.36 13.34
CA VAL A 86 5.56 -6.72 13.81
C VAL A 86 4.92 -7.56 12.71
N GLU A 87 5.19 -8.87 12.69
CA GLU A 87 4.62 -9.80 11.70
C GLU A 87 3.12 -10.06 11.95
N ARG A 88 2.65 -9.87 13.19
CA ARG A 88 1.24 -9.99 13.58
C ARG A 88 0.97 -9.05 14.77
N MET A 89 -0.14 -8.31 14.71
CA MET A 89 -0.66 -7.54 15.85
C MET A 89 -1.46 -8.43 16.79
#